data_AF-A0A7S4K2G5-F1
#
_entry.id   AF-A0A7S4K2G5-F1
#
_cell.length_a   1.000
_cell.length_b   1.000
_cell.length_c   1.000
_cell.angle_alpha   90.00
_cell.angle_beta   90.00
_cell.angle_gamma   90.00
#
_symmetry.space_group_name_H-M   'P 1'
#
loop_
_entity.id
_entity.type
_entity.pdbx_description
1 polymer ?
#
loop_
_entity_poly.entity_id
_entity_poly.type
_entity_poly.pdbx_seq_one_letter_code
_entity_poly.pdbx_strand_id
1 'polypeptide(L)'
;TTGDVASRLRGARLYDLGDDDVAFDVDVLWESKIEADVDCVTRTIGAKIPVSVRNVRFEGPVRVIVTRLRKDDPGFGAVLVSFPSAPKMGMDVKVAGGEVTRVPWLRSELTKGLEASVKNELLWPKRIVVPAESSGGGGGGSAAGAMP
;
A
#
# COMPACT_ATOMS: atom_id res chain seq x y z
N THR A 1 -6.52 5.79 11.93
CA THR A 1 -5.24 5.29 12.47
C THR A 1 -4.95 3.93 11.86
N THR A 2 -3.71 3.64 11.46
CA THR A 2 -3.31 2.37 10.80
C THR A 2 -3.22 1.18 11.77
N GLY A 3 -3.59 1.38 13.04
CA GLY A 3 -3.48 0.40 14.12
C GLY A 3 -2.04 0.26 14.62
N ASP A 4 -1.86 -0.27 15.84
CA ASP A 4 -0.55 -0.40 16.49
C ASP A 4 0.16 -1.72 16.18
N VAL A 5 -0.32 -2.48 15.19
CA VAL A 5 0.22 -3.80 14.85
C VAL A 5 1.06 -3.69 13.58
N ALA A 6 2.37 -3.89 13.76
CA ALA A 6 3.31 -3.98 12.64
C ALA A 6 3.04 -5.22 11.78
N SER A 7 3.33 -5.13 10.48
CA SER A 7 3.28 -6.25 9.57
C SER A 7 4.36 -7.29 9.92
N ARG A 8 4.05 -8.56 9.70
CA ARG A 8 4.99 -9.68 9.88
C ARG A 8 5.51 -10.12 8.52
N LEU A 9 6.83 -10.18 8.40
CA LEU A 9 7.52 -10.74 7.23
C LEU A 9 7.68 -12.24 7.43
N ARG A 10 7.19 -13.05 6.48
CA ARG A 10 7.23 -14.52 6.56
C ARG A 10 8.40 -15.12 5.80
N GLY A 11 8.78 -14.51 4.69
CA GLY A 11 9.87 -14.94 3.84
C GLY A 11 10.21 -13.86 2.83
N ALA A 12 11.41 -13.94 2.26
CA ALA A 12 11.85 -13.07 1.19
C ALA A 12 12.53 -13.92 0.11
N ARG A 13 12.24 -13.62 -1.16
CA ARG A 13 12.88 -14.20 -2.33
C ARG A 13 13.60 -13.09 -3.07
N LEU A 14 14.88 -13.30 -3.37
CA LEU A 14 15.71 -12.34 -4.10
C LEU A 14 15.80 -12.76 -5.56
N TYR A 15 15.68 -11.79 -6.45
CA TYR A 15 15.85 -11.95 -7.88
C TYR A 15 16.83 -10.90 -8.38
N ASP A 16 17.83 -11.38 -9.12
CA ASP A 16 18.72 -10.54 -9.90
C ASP A 16 17.99 -10.13 -11.19
N LEU A 17 17.88 -8.82 -11.43
CA LEU A 17 17.23 -8.27 -12.62
C LEU A 17 18.24 -7.68 -13.62
N GLY A 18 19.53 -7.90 -13.40
CA GLY A 18 20.63 -7.35 -14.18
C GLY A 18 21.52 -6.43 -13.35
N ASP A 19 22.52 -5.85 -14.00
CA ASP A 19 23.67 -5.22 -13.34
C ASP A 19 23.31 -4.08 -12.37
N ASP A 20 22.19 -3.38 -12.58
CA ASP A 20 21.81 -2.18 -11.82
C ASP A 20 20.50 -2.31 -11.02
N ASP A 21 19.81 -3.45 -11.09
CA ASP A 21 18.47 -3.62 -10.52
C ASP A 21 18.36 -4.94 -9.72
N VAL A 22 17.76 -4.88 -8.53
CA VAL A 22 17.49 -6.07 -7.71
C VAL A 22 16.04 -6.07 -7.23
N ALA A 23 15.41 -7.24 -7.25
CA ALA A 23 14.05 -7.42 -6.75
C ALA A 23 13.99 -8.35 -5.55
N PHE A 24 13.07 -8.03 -4.64
CA PHE A 24 12.75 -8.79 -3.46
C PHE A 24 11.23 -9.02 -3.44
N ASP A 25 10.80 -10.28 -3.48
CA ASP A 25 9.42 -10.64 -3.14
C ASP A 25 9.36 -11.00 -1.67
N VAL A 26 8.68 -10.17 -0.89
CA VAL A 26 8.51 -10.35 0.54
C VAL A 26 7.09 -10.83 0.81
N ASP A 27 6.95 -12.01 1.43
CA ASP A 27 5.65 -12.53 1.84
C ASP A 27 5.22 -11.81 3.13
N VAL A 28 4.19 -10.97 3.02
CA VAL A 28 3.71 -10.12 4.09
C VAL A 28 2.39 -10.67 4.63
N LEU A 29 2.35 -10.85 5.95
CA LEU A 29 1.12 -11.07 6.71
C LEU A 29 0.92 -9.86 7.62
N TRP A 30 -0.18 -9.15 7.44
CA TRP A 30 -0.53 -8.02 8.27
C TRP A 30 -1.94 -8.17 8.82
N GLU A 31 -2.04 -8.25 10.14
CA GLU A 31 -3.29 -8.31 10.88
C GLU A 31 -3.42 -7.03 11.68
N SER A 32 -4.09 -6.04 11.11
CA SER A 32 -4.24 -4.74 11.75
C SER A 32 -5.32 -4.78 12.83
N LYS A 33 -5.24 -3.84 13.77
CA LYS A 33 -6.34 -3.45 14.67
C LYS A 33 -6.95 -2.12 14.24
N ILE A 34 -7.02 -1.89 12.92
CA ILE A 34 -7.63 -0.67 12.38
C ILE A 34 -9.11 -0.65 12.78
N GLU A 35 -9.57 0.54 13.12
CA GLU A 35 -10.97 0.87 13.28
C GLU A 35 -11.21 2.17 12.51
N ALA A 36 -12.13 2.13 11.56
CA ALA A 36 -12.49 3.26 10.71
C ALA A 36 -14.00 3.29 10.50
N ASP A 37 -14.63 4.42 10.79
CA ASP A 37 -16.04 4.65 10.52
C ASP A 37 -16.21 5.27 9.12
N VAL A 38 -17.10 4.67 8.34
CA VAL A 38 -17.36 4.98 6.93
C VAL A 38 -18.87 5.09 6.74
N ASP A 39 -19.32 6.22 6.21
CA ASP A 39 -20.71 6.40 5.81
C ASP A 39 -20.93 5.83 4.40
N CYS A 40 -21.71 4.76 4.32
CA CYS A 40 -22.10 4.16 3.05
C CYS A 40 -23.43 4.75 2.59
N VAL A 41 -23.46 5.40 1.43
CA VAL A 41 -24.70 5.91 0.82
C VAL A 41 -25.23 4.90 -0.17
N THR A 42 -26.44 4.40 0.08
CA THR A 42 -27.09 3.46 -0.83
C THR A 42 -27.66 4.19 -2.05
N ARG A 43 -27.33 3.74 -3.27
CA ARG A 43 -27.77 4.39 -4.51
C ARG A 43 -29.29 4.36 -4.71
N THR A 44 -29.96 3.33 -4.18
CA THR A 44 -31.39 3.07 -4.42
C THR A 44 -32.31 3.97 -3.57
N ILE A 45 -31.93 4.27 -2.32
CA ILE A 45 -32.80 4.98 -1.38
C ILE A 45 -32.14 6.22 -0.76
N GLY A 46 -30.89 6.53 -1.11
CA GLY A 46 -30.15 7.68 -0.58
C GLY A 46 -29.85 7.59 0.93
N ALA A 47 -30.14 6.46 1.56
CA ALA A 47 -29.94 6.27 2.99
C ALA A 47 -28.44 6.17 3.30
N LYS A 48 -28.00 6.95 4.29
CA LYS A 48 -26.68 6.84 4.92
C LYS A 48 -26.70 5.69 5.91
N ILE A 49 -25.87 4.70 5.66
CA ILE A 49 -25.64 3.57 6.55
C ILE A 49 -24.27 3.80 7.17
N PRO A 50 -24.19 4.15 8.46
CA PRO A 50 -22.91 4.24 9.16
C PRO A 50 -22.33 2.84 9.36
N VAL A 51 -21.10 2.64 8.90
CA VAL A 51 -20.40 1.35 8.90
C VAL A 51 -19.03 1.50 9.55
N SER A 52 -18.72 0.69 10.55
CA SER A 52 -17.35 0.58 11.08
C SER A 52 -16.62 -0.58 10.42
N VAL A 53 -15.51 -0.29 9.75
CA VAL A 53 -14.55 -1.28 9.24
C VAL A 53 -13.50 -1.53 10.31
N ARG A 54 -13.21 -2.80 10.58
CA ARG A 54 -12.30 -3.26 11.63
C ARG A 54 -11.39 -4.38 11.14
N ASN A 55 -10.27 -4.56 11.83
CA ASN A 55 -9.38 -5.72 11.68
C ASN A 55 -9.02 -6.02 10.22
N VAL A 56 -8.52 -5.00 9.50
CA VAL A 56 -8.08 -5.20 8.12
C VAL A 56 -6.90 -6.18 8.14
N ARG A 57 -7.04 -7.25 7.37
CA ARG A 57 -6.07 -8.33 7.20
C ARG A 57 -5.58 -8.30 5.76
N PHE A 58 -4.27 -8.44 5.60
CA PHE A 58 -3.59 -8.55 4.32
C PHE A 58 -2.67 -9.76 4.37
N GLU A 59 -2.73 -10.59 3.33
CA GLU A 59 -1.84 -11.72 3.15
C GLU A 59 -1.44 -11.83 1.68
N GLY A 60 -0.16 -11.66 1.39
CA GLY A 60 0.35 -11.82 0.04
C GLY A 60 1.78 -11.37 -0.15
N PRO A 61 2.37 -11.69 -1.32
CA PRO A 61 3.70 -11.22 -1.68
C PRO A 61 3.68 -9.73 -2.04
N VAL A 62 4.69 -9.00 -1.60
CA VAL A 62 4.97 -7.62 -1.99
C VAL A 62 6.33 -7.60 -2.68
N ARG A 63 6.36 -7.15 -3.93
CA ARG A 63 7.58 -7.00 -4.71
C ARG A 63 8.15 -5.61 -4.49
N VAL A 64 9.38 -5.57 -4.01
CA VAL A 64 10.19 -4.38 -3.85
C VAL A 64 11.34 -4.47 -4.85
N ILE A 65 11.46 -3.51 -5.76
CA ILE A 65 12.55 -3.43 -6.73
C ILE A 65 13.38 -2.20 -6.40
N VAL A 66 14.66 -2.39 -6.13
CA VAL A 66 15.62 -1.29 -6.02
C VAL A 66 16.23 -1.12 -7.39
N THR A 67 16.11 0.08 -7.97
CA THR A 67 16.58 0.37 -9.32
C THR A 67 17.64 1.46 -9.37
N ARG A 68 18.49 1.39 -10.39
CA ARG A 68 19.65 2.27 -10.60
C ARG A 68 20.60 2.23 -9.40
N LEU A 69 21.03 1.02 -9.03
CA LEU A 69 22.07 0.80 -8.04
C LEU A 69 23.33 1.57 -8.45
N ARG A 70 23.90 2.34 -7.53
CA ARG A 70 25.08 3.19 -7.76
C ARG A 70 26.01 3.06 -6.57
N LYS A 71 27.30 3.38 -6.77
CA LYS A 71 28.30 3.36 -5.68
C LYS A 71 28.25 4.61 -4.81
N ASP A 72 27.65 5.68 -5.31
CA ASP A 72 27.52 6.96 -4.62
C ASP A 72 26.22 7.00 -3.81
N ASP A 73 26.26 7.65 -2.65
CA ASP A 73 25.10 7.85 -1.76
C ASP A 73 23.93 8.53 -2.51
N PRO A 74 22.67 8.07 -2.35
CA PRO A 74 22.14 7.04 -1.43
C PRO A 74 22.30 5.58 -1.90
N GLY A 75 23.07 5.31 -2.95
CA GLY A 75 23.38 3.96 -3.44
C GLY A 75 22.34 3.37 -4.40
N PHE A 76 21.23 4.06 -4.64
CA PHE A 76 20.18 3.68 -5.59
C PHE A 76 19.47 4.91 -6.16
N GLY A 77 18.65 4.72 -7.20
CA GLY A 77 17.85 5.81 -7.79
C GLY A 77 16.42 5.86 -7.27
N ALA A 78 15.77 4.69 -7.15
CA ALA A 78 14.41 4.60 -6.63
C ALA A 78 14.10 3.20 -6.08
N VAL A 79 13.06 3.14 -5.25
CA VAL A 79 12.41 1.91 -4.82
C VAL A 79 11.05 1.83 -5.49
N LEU A 80 10.78 0.72 -6.18
CA LEU A 80 9.51 0.41 -6.80
C LEU A 80 8.79 -0.62 -5.94
N VAL A 81 7.54 -0.36 -5.57
CA VAL A 81 6.72 -1.28 -4.78
C VAL A 81 5.50 -1.70 -5.59
N SER A 82 5.28 -3.00 -5.71
CA SER A 82 4.14 -3.58 -6.44
C SER A 82 3.71 -4.93 -5.84
N PHE A 83 2.56 -5.44 -6.25
CA PHE A 83 2.14 -6.81 -5.95
C PHE A 83 2.39 -7.69 -7.18
N PRO A 84 3.19 -8.77 -7.07
CA PRO A 84 3.40 -9.70 -8.18
C PRO A 84 2.18 -10.61 -8.43
N SER A 85 1.30 -10.76 -7.45
CA SER A 85 0.03 -11.47 -7.56
C SER A 85 -1.02 -10.81 -6.67
N ALA A 86 -2.31 -11.06 -6.95
CA ALA A 86 -3.40 -10.48 -6.16
C ALA A 86 -3.30 -10.91 -4.68
N PRO A 87 -3.19 -9.97 -3.73
CA PRO A 87 -3.15 -10.30 -2.31
C PRO A 87 -4.54 -10.73 -1.83
N LYS A 88 -4.57 -11.57 -0.79
CA LYS A 88 -5.80 -11.89 -0.07
C LYS A 88 -6.04 -10.79 0.96
N MET A 89 -7.26 -10.25 0.97
CA MET A 89 -7.64 -9.19 1.89
C MET A 89 -8.90 -9.59 2.66
N GLY A 90 -8.97 -9.17 3.91
CA GLY A 90 -10.14 -9.41 4.75
C GLY A 90 -10.38 -8.26 5.69
N MET A 91 -11.62 -8.04 6.08
CA MET A 91 -11.99 -7.05 7.09
C MET A 91 -13.24 -7.52 7.82
N ASP A 92 -13.40 -7.02 9.04
CA ASP A 92 -14.64 -7.14 9.80
C ASP A 92 -15.43 -5.85 9.61
N VAL A 93 -16.73 -5.98 9.40
CA VAL A 93 -17.63 -4.85 9.15
C VAL A 93 -18.66 -4.85 10.27
N LYS A 94 -18.99 -3.68 10.82
CA LYS A 94 -20.09 -3.43 11.77
C LYS A 94 -21.00 -2.35 11.22
N VAL A 95 -22.31 -2.48 11.36
CA VAL A 95 -23.29 -1.47 10.91
C VAL A 95 -23.92 -0.84 12.15
N ALA A 96 -23.97 0.50 12.23
CA ALA A 96 -24.65 1.15 13.33
C ALA A 96 -26.17 1.06 13.12
N GLY A 97 -26.90 0.51 14.10
CA GLY A 97 -28.35 0.28 14.04
C GLY A 97 -28.80 -1.17 13.81
N GLY A 98 -27.87 -2.14 13.76
CA GLY A 98 -28.19 -3.56 13.73
C GLY A 98 -26.98 -4.45 13.47
N GLU A 99 -27.13 -5.75 13.71
CA GLU A 99 -26.11 -6.74 13.40
C GLU A 99 -25.84 -6.79 11.88
N VAL A 100 -24.57 -6.89 11.47
CA VAL A 100 -24.13 -6.99 10.05
C VAL A 100 -24.80 -8.15 9.31
N THR A 101 -25.31 -9.12 10.08
CA THR A 101 -26.19 -10.21 9.67
C THR A 101 -27.40 -9.72 8.85
N ARG A 102 -27.84 -8.45 8.98
CA ARG A 102 -28.92 -7.87 8.17
C ARG A 102 -28.50 -7.39 6.78
N VAL A 103 -27.21 -7.18 6.52
CA VAL A 103 -26.71 -6.68 5.23
C VAL A 103 -25.48 -7.49 4.76
N PRO A 104 -25.60 -8.81 4.53
CA PRO A 104 -24.45 -9.69 4.22
C PRO A 104 -23.70 -9.26 2.94
N TRP A 105 -24.42 -8.69 1.97
CA TRP A 105 -23.85 -8.23 0.71
C TRP A 105 -22.83 -7.10 0.90
N LEU A 106 -22.98 -6.25 1.93
CA LEU A 106 -22.13 -5.08 2.12
C LEU A 106 -20.68 -5.46 2.42
N ARG A 107 -20.47 -6.46 3.27
CA ARG A 107 -19.13 -7.00 3.56
C ARG A 107 -18.46 -7.56 2.30
N SER A 108 -19.23 -8.32 1.51
CA SER A 108 -18.75 -8.88 0.24
C SER A 108 -18.34 -7.77 -0.72
N GLU A 109 -19.18 -6.75 -0.92
CA GLU A 109 -18.90 -5.66 -1.85
C GLU A 109 -17.73 -4.77 -1.40
N LEU A 110 -17.60 -4.48 -0.10
CA LEU A 110 -16.43 -3.76 0.42
C LEU A 110 -15.13 -4.55 0.23
N THR A 111 -15.15 -5.86 0.48
CA THR A 111 -13.98 -6.73 0.29
C THR A 111 -13.59 -6.80 -1.18
N LYS A 112 -14.56 -7.03 -2.07
CA LYS A 112 -14.32 -7.02 -3.53
C LYS A 112 -13.83 -5.66 -4.02
N GLY A 113 -14.39 -4.56 -3.52
CA GLY A 113 -13.99 -3.20 -3.87
C GLY A 113 -12.56 -2.92 -3.48
N LEU A 114 -12.15 -3.29 -2.26
CA LEU A 114 -10.78 -3.12 -1.80
C LEU A 114 -9.81 -3.98 -2.59
N GLU A 115 -10.13 -5.27 -2.80
CA GLU A 115 -9.32 -6.13 -3.67
C GLU A 115 -9.21 -5.57 -5.08
N ALA A 116 -10.31 -5.08 -5.66
CA ALA A 116 -10.32 -4.49 -7.00
C ALA A 116 -9.48 -3.22 -7.06
N SER A 117 -9.54 -2.35 -6.05
CA SER A 117 -8.70 -1.15 -5.96
C SER A 117 -7.23 -1.51 -5.92
N VAL A 118 -6.85 -2.45 -5.05
CA VAL A 118 -5.47 -2.92 -4.93
C VAL A 118 -5.01 -3.59 -6.22
N LYS A 119 -5.86 -4.43 -6.83
CA LYS A 119 -5.58 -5.06 -8.12
C LYS A 119 -5.37 -4.02 -9.23
N ASN A 120 -6.22 -2.99 -9.26
CA ASN A 120 -6.19 -1.98 -10.31
C ASN A 120 -5.07 -0.96 -10.15
N GLU A 121 -4.51 -0.75 -8.97
CA GLU A 121 -3.52 0.30 -8.73
C GLU A 121 -2.11 -0.23 -8.46
N LEU A 122 -1.98 -1.45 -7.93
CA LEU A 122 -0.73 -1.93 -7.37
C LEU A 122 -0.30 -3.31 -7.90
N LEU A 123 -1.12 -3.99 -8.70
CA LEU A 123 -0.64 -5.15 -9.45
C LEU A 123 0.31 -4.70 -10.54
N TRP A 124 1.41 -5.46 -10.67
CA TRP A 124 2.33 -5.31 -11.79
C TRP A 124 1.57 -5.28 -13.13
N PRO A 125 1.88 -4.34 -14.06
CA PRO A 125 3.03 -3.44 -14.07
C PRO A 125 2.87 -2.13 -13.28
N LYS A 126 1.71 -1.89 -12.66
CA LYS A 126 1.50 -0.68 -11.84
C LYS A 126 2.23 -0.80 -10.51
N ARG A 127 2.83 0.31 -10.07
CA ARG A 127 3.75 0.35 -8.95
C ARG A 127 3.83 1.73 -8.34
N ILE A 128 4.11 1.77 -7.04
CA ILE A 128 4.50 2.99 -6.35
C ILE A 128 5.98 3.21 -6.61
N VAL A 129 6.37 4.43 -6.98
CA VAL A 129 7.77 4.83 -7.16
C VAL A 129 8.16 5.76 -6.03
N VAL A 130 9.14 5.34 -5.24
CA VAL A 130 9.72 6.14 -4.16
C VAL A 130 11.14 6.53 -4.60
N PRO A 131 11.38 7.77 -5.04
CA PRO A 131 12.72 8.22 -5.41
C PRO A 131 13.63 8.28 -4.18
N ALA A 132 14.92 7.99 -4.38
CA ALA A 132 15.89 8.00 -3.29
C ALA A 132 16.19 9.40 -2.74
N GLU A 133 16.09 10.43 -3.59
CA GLU A 133 16.23 11.83 -3.19
C GLU A 133 14.85 12.50 -3.17
N SER A 134 14.49 13.10 -2.03
CA SER A 134 13.38 14.04 -1.99
C SER A 134 13.81 15.32 -2.71
N SER A 135 13.11 15.74 -3.75
CA SER A 135 13.25 17.09 -4.29
C SER A 135 12.84 18.10 -3.21
N GLY A 136 13.79 18.57 -2.40
CA GLY A 136 13.61 19.63 -1.42
C GLY A 136 14.53 19.51 -0.19
N GLY A 137 15.70 20.15 -0.24
CA GLY A 137 16.52 20.38 0.96
C GLY A 137 18.02 20.55 0.74
N GLY A 138 18.46 21.64 0.10
CA GLY A 138 19.86 22.06 0.05
C GLY A 138 19.97 23.58 0.13
N GLY A 139 20.16 24.11 1.35
CA GLY A 139 20.34 25.54 1.60
C GLY A 139 21.76 26.04 1.32
N GLY A 140 21.83 27.31 0.92
CA GLY A 140 22.90 28.27 1.24
C GLY A 140 24.36 27.82 1.14
N GLY A 141 25.02 28.18 0.04
CA GLY A 141 26.47 28.25 -0.08
C GLY A 141 26.86 29.30 -1.13
N SER A 142 27.25 30.48 -0.65
CA SER A 142 27.84 31.56 -1.44
C SER A 142 29.18 31.13 -2.05
N ALA A 143 29.39 31.37 -3.35
CA ALA A 143 30.70 31.61 -3.93
C ALA A 143 30.57 32.54 -5.14
N ALA A 144 31.26 33.68 -5.04
CA ALA A 144 31.42 34.70 -6.06
C ALA A 144 32.17 34.19 -7.29
N GLY A 145 31.97 34.82 -8.46
CA GLY A 145 32.93 34.72 -9.56
C GLY A 145 32.43 35.04 -10.97
N ALA A 146 32.62 36.31 -11.34
CA ALA A 146 33.02 36.81 -12.67
C ALA A 146 32.05 36.78 -13.89
N MET A 147 31.95 37.98 -14.48
CA MET A 147 31.50 38.33 -15.83
C MET A 147 32.33 37.62 -16.93
N PRO A 148 31.89 37.72 -18.19
CA PRO A 148 32.46 38.78 -19.04
C PRO A 148 31.45 39.84 -19.51
#